data_AF-A0A6J4KJT2-F1
#
_entry.id   AF-A0A6J4KJT2-F1
#
_cell.length_a   1.000
_cell.length_b   1.000
_cell.length_c   1.000
_cell.angle_alpha   90.00
_cell.angle_beta   90.00
_cell.angle_gamma   90.00
#
_symmetry.space_group_name_H-M   'P 1'
#
loop_
_entity.id
_entity.type
_entity.pdbx_description
1 polymer ?
#
loop_
_entity_poly.entity_id
_entity_poly.type
_entity_poly.pdbx_seq_one_letter_code
_entity_poly.pdbx_strand_id
1 'polypeptide(L)'
;MTERASVCGNCGATNPPGNNFCGRCGTFIGARPQAEPEQRPIVARPGDRRARRQALIVYAITAFFVLSCVILALVVIIWRP
;
A
#
# COMPACT_ATOMS: atom_id res chain seq x y z
N MET A 1 18.41 -17.37 33.87
CA MET A 1 17.62 -16.13 33.91
C MET A 1 18.60 -14.98 34.13
N THR A 2 19.12 -14.37 33.07
CA THR A 2 20.06 -13.24 33.16
C THR A 2 19.28 -11.95 32.98
N GLU A 3 18.79 -11.41 34.08
CA GLU A 3 18.14 -10.12 34.14
C GLU A 3 19.24 -9.03 34.16
N ARG A 4 19.31 -8.21 33.10
CA ARG A 4 20.39 -7.21 32.92
C ARG A 4 20.06 -5.90 33.61
N ALA A 5 20.97 -5.40 34.44
CA ALA A 5 20.93 -4.03 34.94
C ALA A 5 21.02 -3.03 33.78
N SER A 6 20.34 -1.88 33.91
CA SER A 6 20.28 -0.85 32.86
C SER A 6 20.83 0.48 33.37
N VAL A 7 21.70 1.12 32.58
CA VAL A 7 22.24 2.45 32.88
C VAL A 7 21.31 3.51 32.28
N CYS A 8 20.91 4.48 33.08
CA CYS A 8 20.07 5.58 32.62
C CYS A 8 20.86 6.54 31.73
N GLY A 9 20.43 6.73 30.48
CA GLY A 9 21.07 7.68 29.56
C GLY A 9 20.91 9.16 29.94
N ASN A 10 19.97 9.51 30.83
CA ASN A 10 19.73 10.89 31.25
C ASN A 10 20.61 11.32 32.43
N CYS A 11 20.79 10.46 33.43
CA CYS A 11 21.53 10.82 34.64
C CYS A 11 22.74 9.90 34.94
N GLY A 12 22.91 8.79 34.21
CA GLY A 12 24.01 7.85 34.41
C GLY A 12 23.84 6.90 35.61
N ALA A 13 22.68 6.88 36.27
CA ALA A 13 22.42 5.93 37.35
C ALA A 13 22.28 4.49 36.82
N THR A 14 22.90 3.53 37.50
CA THR A 14 22.67 2.10 37.28
C THR A 14 21.36 1.68 37.95
N ASN A 15 20.47 1.05 37.20
CA ASN A 15 19.18 0.57 37.69
C ASN A 15 19.16 -0.96 37.66
N PRO A 16 18.50 -1.60 38.65
CA PRO A 16 18.34 -3.03 38.67
C PRO A 16 17.52 -3.51 37.45
N PRO A 17 17.66 -4.79 37.08
CA PRO A 17 16.86 -5.36 36.01
C PRO A 17 15.36 -5.25 36.27
N GLY A 18 14.57 -5.19 35.19
CA GLY A 18 13.10 -5.09 35.27
C GLY A 18 12.56 -3.67 35.52
N ASN A 19 13.42 -2.70 35.83
CA ASN A 19 12.99 -1.30 35.98
C ASN A 19 12.57 -0.69 34.63
N ASN A 20 11.33 -0.24 34.56
CA ASN A 20 10.82 0.55 33.43
C ASN A 20 11.19 2.04 33.54
N PHE A 21 11.48 2.53 34.75
CA PHE A 21 11.82 3.92 35.05
C PHE A 21 13.07 4.01 35.94
N CYS A 22 13.85 5.08 35.78
CA CYS A 22 15.04 5.33 36.58
C CYS A 22 14.67 5.73 38.01
N GLY A 23 15.18 5.03 39.01
CA GLY A 23 14.90 5.32 40.42
C GLY A 23 15.50 6.65 40.93
N ARG A 24 16.41 7.27 40.17
CA ARG A 24 17.07 8.53 40.57
C ARG A 24 16.48 9.78 39.93
N CYS A 25 16.05 9.71 38.67
CA CYS A 25 15.58 10.87 37.92
C CYS A 25 14.21 10.68 37.24
N GLY A 26 13.60 9.50 37.35
CA GLY A 26 12.27 9.20 36.79
C GLY A 26 12.24 8.94 35.28
N THR A 27 13.36 9.10 34.55
CA THR A 27 13.41 8.85 33.10
C THR A 27 13.05 7.40 32.78
N PHE A 28 12.21 7.19 31.76
CA PHE A 28 11.88 5.86 31.25
C PHE A 28 13.12 5.18 30.65
N ILE A 29 13.38 3.95 31.08
CA ILE A 29 14.53 3.11 30.70
C ILE A 29 14.10 1.71 30.23
N GLY A 30 12.79 1.44 30.17
CA GLY A 30 12.25 0.21 29.62
C GLY A 30 12.49 0.10 28.11
N ALA A 31 12.62 -1.13 27.62
CA ALA A 31 12.54 -1.37 26.18
C ALA A 31 11.12 -1.05 25.75
N ARG A 32 10.94 0.00 24.93
CA ARG A 32 9.66 0.22 24.25
C ARG A 32 9.40 -1.06 23.44
N PRO A 33 8.26 -1.75 23.61
CA PRO A 33 7.91 -2.83 22.71
C PRO A 33 8.01 -2.25 21.30
N GLN A 34 8.95 -2.78 20.52
CA GLN A 34 8.99 -2.42 19.11
C GLN A 34 7.65 -2.87 18.58
N ALA A 35 6.82 -1.90 18.19
CA ALA A 35 5.61 -2.21 17.47
C ALA A 35 6.07 -2.89 16.18
N GLU A 36 6.04 -4.23 16.19
CA GLU A 36 6.08 -5.04 14.99
C GLU A 36 5.13 -4.36 14.00
N PRO A 37 5.57 -4.01 12.78
CA PRO A 37 4.67 -3.40 11.82
C PRO A 37 3.55 -4.41 11.57
N GLU A 38 2.36 -4.12 12.09
CA GLU A 38 1.16 -4.88 11.80
C GLU A 38 0.91 -4.77 10.29
N GLN A 39 1.47 -5.71 9.53
CA GLN A 39 1.26 -5.86 8.11
C GLN A 39 -0.17 -6.33 7.90
N ARG A 40 -1.10 -5.37 7.87
CA ARG A 40 -2.46 -5.66 7.42
C ARG A 40 -2.37 -6.18 5.99
N PRO A 41 -2.97 -7.35 5.70
CA PRO A 41 -3.03 -7.86 4.34
C PRO A 41 -3.70 -6.81 3.45
N ILE A 42 -3.01 -6.39 2.39
CA ILE A 42 -3.59 -5.52 1.36
C ILE A 42 -4.56 -6.40 0.54
N VAL A 43 -5.81 -6.44 0.94
CA VAL A 43 -6.87 -7.12 0.19
C VAL A 43 -7.30 -6.20 -0.97
N ALA A 44 -7.16 -6.69 -2.21
CA ALA A 44 -7.52 -5.94 -3.42
C ALA A 44 -8.99 -5.50 -3.39
N ARG A 45 -9.27 -4.24 -3.76
CA ARG A 45 -10.62 -3.68 -3.73
C ARG A 45 -11.47 -4.23 -4.89
N PRO A 46 -12.78 -4.50 -4.68
CA PRO A 46 -13.69 -4.99 -5.72
C PRO A 46 -13.84 -4.08 -6.97
N GLY A 47 -13.40 -2.82 -6.90
CA GLY A 47 -13.54 -1.81 -7.96
C GLY A 47 -12.76 -2.12 -9.24
N ASP A 48 -11.68 -2.90 -9.15
CA ASP A 48 -10.77 -3.15 -10.29
C ASP A 48 -11.44 -4.00 -11.38
N ARG A 49 -12.39 -4.88 -10.99
CA ARG A 49 -13.12 -5.74 -11.95
C ARG A 49 -14.15 -4.97 -12.77
N ARG A 50 -14.76 -3.91 -12.23
CA ARG A 50 -15.78 -3.12 -12.92
C ARG A 50 -15.16 -2.19 -13.96
N ALA A 51 -14.05 -1.55 -13.61
CA ALA A 51 -13.28 -0.70 -14.52
C ALA A 51 -12.72 -1.48 -15.72
N ARG A 52 -12.19 -2.69 -15.50
CA ARG A 52 -11.63 -3.53 -16.58
C ARG A 52 -12.69 -4.02 -17.57
N ARG A 53 -13.90 -4.35 -17.11
CA ARG A 53 -15.02 -4.73 -17.98
C ARG A 53 -15.53 -3.56 -18.82
N GLN A 54 -15.56 -2.36 -18.25
CA GLN A 54 -16.00 -1.14 -18.96
C GLN A 54 -15.05 -0.75 -20.09
N ALA A 55 -13.72 -0.87 -19.88
CA ALA A 55 -12.73 -0.54 -20.91
C ALA A 55 -12.88 -1.39 -22.19
N LEU A 56 -13.19 -2.69 -22.04
CA LEU A 56 -13.38 -3.59 -23.19
C LEU A 56 -14.64 -3.25 -24.00
N ILE A 57 -15.71 -2.84 -23.32
CA ILE A 57 -16.96 -2.43 -23.99
C ILE A 57 -16.73 -1.17 -24.82
N VAL A 58 -16.07 -0.16 -24.23
CA VAL A 58 -15.73 1.09 -24.93
C VAL A 58 -14.85 0.79 -26.15
N TYR A 59 -13.81 -0.02 -25.98
CA TYR A 59 -12.93 -0.41 -27.07
C TYR A 59 -13.69 -1.12 -28.21
N ALA A 60 -14.54 -2.10 -27.88
CA ALA A 60 -15.32 -2.83 -28.88
C ALA A 60 -16.26 -1.92 -29.68
N ILE A 61 -16.93 -0.97 -29.01
CA ILE A 61 -17.81 0.02 -29.66
C ILE A 61 -17.00 0.91 -30.60
N THR A 62 -15.88 1.46 -30.13
CA THR A 62 -15.03 2.33 -30.96
C THR A 62 -14.46 1.59 -32.17
N ALA A 63 -14.01 0.35 -32.00
CA ALA A 63 -13.51 -0.47 -33.10
C ALA A 63 -14.60 -0.74 -34.14
N PHE A 64 -15.83 -1.05 -33.72
CA PHE A 64 -16.95 -1.27 -34.62
C PHE A 64 -17.27 -0.02 -35.47
N PHE A 65 -17.35 1.16 -34.84
CA PHE A 65 -17.61 2.41 -35.57
C PHE A 65 -16.48 2.76 -36.55
N VAL A 66 -15.22 2.61 -36.13
CA VAL A 66 -14.08 2.86 -37.00
C VAL A 66 -14.07 1.90 -38.20
N LEU A 67 -14.26 0.60 -37.96
CA LEU A 67 -14.34 -0.39 -39.04
C LEU A 67 -15.48 -0.10 -40.00
N SER A 68 -16.67 0.25 -39.48
CA SER A 68 -17.82 0.65 -40.30
C SER A 68 -17.51 1.88 -41.15
N CYS A 69 -16.92 2.94 -40.57
CA CYS A 69 -16.52 4.13 -41.31
C CYS A 69 -15.49 3.81 -42.41
N VAL A 70 -14.48 2.99 -42.11
CA VAL A 70 -13.48 2.56 -43.10
C VAL A 70 -14.12 1.77 -44.23
N ILE A 71 -14.99 0.81 -43.92
CA ILE A 71 -15.72 0.03 -44.93
C ILE A 71 -16.57 0.95 -45.81
N LEU A 72 -17.33 1.88 -45.22
CA LEU A 72 -18.15 2.83 -45.97
C LEU A 72 -17.28 3.73 -46.88
N ALA A 73 -16.15 4.22 -46.38
CA ALA A 73 -15.23 5.02 -47.18
C ALA A 73 -14.66 4.22 -48.36
N LEU A 74 -14.23 2.98 -48.13
CA LEU A 74 -13.75 2.09 -49.19
C LEU A 74 -14.83 1.82 -50.24
N VAL A 75 -16.06 1.53 -49.81
CA VAL A 75 -17.20 1.33 -50.73
C VAL A 75 -17.41 2.59 -51.57
N VAL A 76 -17.45 3.78 -50.97
CA VAL A 76 -17.63 5.05 -51.70
C VAL A 76 -16.48 5.31 -52.67
N ILE A 77 -15.24 5.03 -52.29
CA ILE A 77 -14.07 5.24 -53.17
C ILE A 77 -14.10 4.26 -54.34
N ILE A 78 -14.43 2.99 -54.12
CA ILE A 78 -14.50 1.96 -55.16
C ILE A 78 -15.68 2.21 -56.11
N TRP A 79 -16.80 2.71 -55.59
CA TRP A 79 -18.03 2.96 -56.35
C TRP A 79 -18.10 4.37 -56.95
N ARG A 80 -17.11 5.25 -56.68
CA ARG A 80 -16.99 6.51 -57.41
C ARG A 80 -16.41 6.19 -58.80
N PRO A 81 -17.21 6.31 -59.88
CA PRO A 81 -16.72 6.10 -61.24
C PRO A 81 -15.70 7.15 -61.66
#